data_AF-Q92B47-F1
#
_entry.id   AF-Q92B47-F1
#
_cell.length_a   1.000
_cell.length_b   1.000
_cell.length_c   1.000
_cell.angle_alpha   90.00
_cell.angle_beta   90.00
_cell.angle_gamma   90.00
#
_symmetry.space_group_name_H-M   'P 1'
#
loop_
_entity.id
_entity.type
_entity.pdbx_description
1 polymer ?
#
loop_
_entity_poly.entity_id
_entity_poly.type
_entity_poly.pdbx_seq_one_letter_code
_entity_poly.pdbx_strand_id
1 'polypeptide(L)' 'MSEQKQKKVKSASVLHEETTNNEVQTEKTYVVKQDEKLAGIATKHGVSVGELAEKNKLDSYKLKVGQELVL' A
#
# COMPACT_ATOMS: atom_id res chain seq x y z
N MET A 1 -23.45 0.19 53.55
CA MET A 1 -22.62 1.20 52.85
C MET A 1 -22.03 0.52 51.63
N SER A 2 -22.59 0.78 50.45
CA SER A 2 -22.03 0.32 49.17
C SER A 2 -22.43 1.32 48.08
N GLU A 3 -21.41 1.84 47.40
CA GLU A 3 -21.44 2.89 46.39
C GLU A 3 -22.30 2.60 45.15
N GLN A 4 -22.80 3.70 44.56
CA GLN A 4 -23.44 3.80 43.25
C GLN A 4 -22.42 3.64 42.10
N LYS A 5 -22.85 3.10 40.94
CA LYS A 5 -22.95 3.86 39.66
C LYS A 5 -23.38 3.02 38.45
N GLN A 6 -24.45 3.51 37.82
CA GLN A 6 -24.67 3.71 36.37
C GLN A 6 -24.85 2.52 35.41
N LYS A 7 -26.12 2.17 35.22
CA LYS A 7 -26.90 2.21 33.96
C LYS A 7 -26.11 2.07 32.63
N LYS A 8 -26.18 0.85 32.07
CA LYS A 8 -25.68 0.45 30.74
C LYS A 8 -26.68 0.89 29.66
N VAL A 9 -26.30 1.83 28.79
CA VAL A 9 -27.02 2.14 27.55
C VAL A 9 -26.14 1.87 26.34
N LYS A 10 -26.77 1.26 25.33
CA LYS A 10 -26.26 0.85 24.02
C LYS A 10 -25.63 2.02 23.26
N SER A 11 -24.43 1.80 22.72
CA SER A 11 -24.01 2.32 21.41
C SER A 11 -23.17 1.24 20.74
N ALA A 12 -23.63 0.81 19.58
CA ALA A 12 -22.93 -0.10 18.69
C ALA A 12 -21.65 0.55 18.13
N SER A 13 -20.76 -0.31 17.62
CA SER A 13 -19.82 -0.08 16.51
C SER A 13 -18.34 -0.32 16.85
N VAL A 14 -17.89 -1.48 16.35
CA VAL A 14 -16.58 -1.76 15.74
C VAL A 14 -15.45 -2.22 16.69
N LEU A 15 -15.32 -3.55 16.68
CA LEU A 15 -14.09 -4.33 16.80
C LEU A 15 -13.02 -3.79 15.86
N HIS A 16 -11.84 -3.44 16.36
CA HIS A 16 -10.57 -4.07 15.99
C HIS A 16 -9.44 -3.41 16.78
N GLU A 17 -8.87 -4.21 17.68
CA GLU A 17 -7.67 -3.91 18.46
C GLU A 17 -6.53 -3.53 17.50
N GLU A 18 -6.01 -2.32 17.67
CA GLU A 18 -4.78 -1.86 17.01
C GLU A 18 -3.60 -2.71 17.50
N THR A 19 -3.41 -3.84 16.83
CA THR A 19 -2.17 -4.59 16.86
C THR A 19 -1.26 -3.95 15.82
N THR A 20 -0.37 -3.06 16.27
CA THR A 20 0.78 -2.61 15.49
C THR A 20 1.71 -3.79 15.26
N ASN A 21 1.33 -4.67 14.34
CA ASN A 21 2.24 -5.61 13.73
C ASN A 21 3.05 -4.80 12.72
N ASN A 22 4.23 -4.37 13.15
CA ASN A 22 5.24 -3.76 12.29
C ASN A 22 5.78 -4.85 11.36
N GLU A 23 4.94 -5.31 10.42
CA GLU A 23 5.40 -6.03 9.25
C GLU A 23 6.19 -5.01 8.43
N VAL A 24 7.51 -5.16 8.48
CA VAL A 24 8.43 -4.50 7.57
C VAL A 24 8.05 -4.95 6.16
N GLN A 25 7.08 -4.26 5.55
CA GLN A 25 6.83 -4.33 4.13
C GLN A 25 8.10 -3.80 3.48
N THR A 26 8.97 -4.75 3.12
CA THR A 26 10.10 -4.47 2.25
C THR A 26 9.51 -4.07 0.91
N GLU A 27 9.33 -2.76 0.74
CA GLU A 27 8.90 -2.19 -0.53
C GLU A 27 9.87 -2.68 -1.60
N LYS A 28 9.36 -3.50 -2.52
CA LYS A 28 10.19 -4.06 -3.57
C LYS A 28 10.40 -2.98 -4.60
N THR A 29 11.62 -2.46 -4.68
CA THR A 29 11.99 -1.54 -5.75
C THR A 29 12.53 -2.30 -6.96
N TYR A 30 12.23 -1.78 -8.15
CA TYR A 30 12.65 -2.31 -9.43
C TYR A 30 13.37 -1.24 -10.24
N VAL A 31 14.60 -1.52 -10.64
CA VAL A 31 15.35 -0.64 -11.53
C VAL A 31 15.02 -1.00 -12.97
N VAL A 32 14.42 -0.07 -13.68
CA VAL A 32 14.02 -0.21 -15.08
C VAL A 32 15.24 -0.50 -15.94
N LYS A 33 15.18 -1.60 -16.70
CA LYS A 33 16.22 -1.98 -17.65
C LYS A 33 16.01 -1.33 -19.01
N GLN A 34 17.06 -1.32 -19.81
CA GLN A 34 17.00 -0.81 -21.18
C GLN A 34 15.88 -1.53 -21.97
N ASP A 35 15.10 -0.74 -22.70
CA ASP A 35 13.95 -1.19 -23.50
C ASP A 35 12.73 -1.76 -22.73
N GLU A 36 12.70 -1.67 -21.39
CA GLU A 36 11.49 -2.02 -20.64
C GLU A 36 10.47 -0.88 -20.57
N LYS A 37 9.20 -1.25 -20.67
CA LYS A 37 8.04 -0.36 -20.56
C LYS A 37 7.32 -0.63 -19.25
N LEU A 38 6.63 0.39 -18.73
CA LEU A 38 5.88 0.28 -17.48
C LEU A 38 4.90 -0.88 -17.50
N ALA A 39 4.22 -1.10 -18.63
CA ALA A 39 3.29 -2.22 -18.81
C ALA A 39 3.95 -3.60 -18.69
N GLY A 40 5.18 -3.74 -19.18
CA GLY A 40 5.93 -5.00 -19.10
C GLY A 40 6.37 -5.31 -17.67
N ILE A 41 6.84 -4.29 -16.95
CA ILE A 41 7.24 -4.40 -15.54
C ILE A 41 6.00 -4.70 -14.69
N ALA A 42 4.92 -3.94 -14.86
CA ALA A 42 3.67 -4.15 -14.15
C ALA A 42 3.14 -5.58 -14.33
N THR A 43 3.08 -6.07 -15.58
CA THR A 43 2.67 -7.45 -15.89
C THR A 43 3.59 -8.49 -15.26
N LYS A 44 4.92 -8.28 -15.31
CA LYS A 44 5.90 -9.19 -14.70
C LYS A 44 5.75 -9.29 -13.18
N HIS A 45 5.33 -8.20 -12.54
CA HIS A 45 5.18 -8.11 -11.09
C HIS A 45 3.74 -8.34 -10.62
N GLY A 46 2.79 -8.56 -11.54
CA GLY A 46 1.39 -8.80 -11.22
C GLY A 46 0.66 -7.57 -10.68
N VAL A 47 1.19 -6.37 -10.92
CA VAL A 47 0.56 -5.09 -10.53
C VAL A 47 -0.09 -4.44 -11.75
N SER A 48 -1.07 -3.58 -11.51
CA SER A 48 -1.69 -2.81 -12.59
C SER A 48 -0.77 -1.67 -13.02
N VAL A 49 -0.76 -1.36 -14.32
CA VAL A 49 0.03 -0.23 -14.85
C VAL A 49 -0.38 1.10 -14.20
N GLY A 50 -1.68 1.28 -13.98
CA GLY A 50 -2.23 2.45 -13.28
C GLY A 50 -1.75 2.51 -11.83
N GLU A 51 -1.90 1.42 -11.08
CA GLU A 51 -1.46 1.35 -9.68
C GLU A 51 0.04 1.60 -9.53
N LEU A 52 0.87 1.01 -10.41
CA LEU A 52 2.31 1.23 -10.43
C LEU A 52 2.65 2.68 -10.80
N ALA A 53 1.91 3.27 -11.74
CA ALA A 53 2.08 4.67 -12.11
C ALA A 53 1.69 5.61 -10.97
N GLU A 54 0.55 5.41 -10.34
CA GLU A 54 0.07 6.22 -9.21
C GLU A 54 1.03 6.13 -8.02
N LYS A 55 1.47 4.91 -7.70
CA LYS A 55 2.45 4.63 -6.64
C LYS A 55 3.78 5.35 -6.88
N ASN A 56 4.22 5.45 -8.13
CA ASN A 56 5.45 6.12 -8.52
C ASN A 56 5.26 7.55 -9.04
N LYS A 57 4.04 8.10 -8.95
CA LYS A 57 3.64 9.40 -9.49
C LYS A 57 4.14 9.62 -10.93
N LEU A 58 3.97 8.61 -11.78
CA LEU A 58 4.37 8.66 -13.18
C LEU A 58 3.29 9.32 -14.00
N ASP A 59 3.62 10.49 -14.57
CA ASP A 59 2.73 11.18 -15.51
C ASP A 59 2.67 10.52 -16.89
N SER A 60 3.60 9.59 -17.18
CA SER A 60 3.65 8.91 -18.46
C SER A 60 4.17 7.48 -18.36
N TYR A 61 3.78 6.66 -19.34
CA TYR A 61 4.26 5.29 -19.51
C TYR A 61 5.71 5.21 -20.05
N LYS A 62 6.36 6.36 -20.29
CA LYS A 62 7.76 6.44 -20.71
C LYS A 62 8.65 6.42 -19.48
N LEU A 63 9.26 5.26 -19.24
CA LEU A 63 10.25 5.09 -18.19
C LEU A 63 11.64 5.40 -18.73
N LYS A 64 12.48 5.96 -17.86
CA LYS A 64 13.92 6.11 -18.15
C LYS A 64 14.65 4.85 -17.70
N VAL A 65 15.64 4.43 -18.48
CA VAL A 65 16.55 3.35 -18.08
C VAL A 65 17.27 3.76 -16.80
N GLY A 66 17.35 2.86 -15.83
CA GLY A 66 17.91 3.14 -14.50
C GLY A 66 16.96 3.84 -13.55
N GLN A 67 15.70 4.11 -13.95
CA GLN A 67 14.69 4.63 -13.04
C GLN A 67 14.29 3.57 -12.03
N GLU A 68 14.16 3.96 -10.77
CA GLU A 68 13.69 3.08 -9.71
C GLU A 68 12.17 3.20 -9.57
N LEU A 69 11.49 2.05 -9.52
CA LEU A 69 10.04 1.95 -9.37
C LEU A 69 9.72 1.15 -8.12
N VAL A 70 8.87 1.71 -7.26
CA VAL A 70 8.29 1.02 -6.13
C VAL A 70 7.16 0.12 -6.64
N LEU A 71 7.34 -1.20 -6.54
CA LEU A 71 6.34 -2.22 -6.90
C LEU A 71 5.36 -2.45 -5.76
#